data_AF-A0A1S4BEX0-F1
#
_entry.id   AF-A0A1S4BEX0-F1
#
_cell.length_a   1.000
_cell.length_b   1.000
_cell.length_c   1.000
_cell.angle_alpha   90.00
_cell.angle_beta   90.00
_cell.angle_gamma   90.00
#
_symmetry.space_group_name_H-M   'P 1'
#
loop_
_entity.id
_entity.type
_entity.pdbx_description
1 polymer ?
#
loop_
_entity_poly.entity_id
_entity_poly.type
_entity_poly.pdbx_seq_one_letter_code
_entity_poly.pdbx_strand_id
1 'polypeptide(L)'
;MPIFTNIQETELCGTKKVFLSAIRFATSTSDSFPLFEDDLRTSAQEQVEFMLEDDEKIPLAIADDEIKVEIGILVSKIFCSFENELFSLILEPDIANKDIEKKVMRSLSDLEWMCNTLLKMDLMKDFVSHWANISSNLLKVIEDKRLDSILWGLKIKLIEVTSKVLDAVGYGTVVLPAESRVELLKTWLPYIRKMKFLSDQMGKTEAAFPYKMSEDLSQCIEGAIVSLVSALPSNDQADILADWISAEQVKYPDLSEAFEIWCYRTKSANRRLDEALTESATPLSPSS
;
A
#
# COMPACT_ATOMS: atom_id res chain seq x y z
N MET A 1 14.76 10.81 45.39
CA MET A 1 13.86 11.15 44.26
C MET A 1 13.17 9.90 43.69
N PRO A 2 12.21 9.24 44.38
CA PRO A 2 11.48 8.08 43.82
C PRO A 2 10.01 8.34 43.48
N ILE A 3 9.44 9.47 43.93
CA ILE A 3 8.01 9.77 43.77
C ILE A 3 7.71 10.34 42.38
N PHE A 4 8.61 11.18 41.86
CA PHE A 4 8.46 11.79 40.52
C PHE A 4 8.57 10.76 39.39
N THR A 5 9.44 9.74 39.53
CA THR A 5 9.53 8.63 38.58
C THR A 5 8.26 7.78 38.56
N ASN A 6 7.66 7.49 39.72
CA ASN A 6 6.41 6.73 39.81
C ASN A 6 5.20 7.46 39.19
N ILE A 7 5.11 8.79 39.32
CA ILE A 7 4.02 9.57 38.73
C ILE A 7 4.13 9.57 37.20
N GLN A 8 5.34 9.78 36.68
CA GLN A 8 5.59 9.79 35.23
C GLN A 8 5.33 8.42 34.58
N GLU A 9 5.69 7.32 35.26
CA GLU A 9 5.36 5.95 34.82
C GLU A 9 3.85 5.67 34.86
N THR A 10 3.16 6.14 35.90
CA THR A 10 1.70 5.97 36.02
C THR A 10 0.95 6.74 34.93
N GLU A 11 1.38 7.97 34.63
CA GLU A 11 0.82 8.78 33.54
C GLU A 11 1.05 8.13 32.18
N LEU A 12 2.25 7.59 31.91
CA LEU A 12 2.54 6.88 30.67
C LEU A 12 1.68 5.61 30.51
N CYS A 13 1.45 4.86 31.60
CA CYS A 13 0.53 3.73 31.59
C CYS A 13 -0.91 4.16 31.27
N GLY A 14 -1.35 5.31 31.76
CA GLY A 14 -2.63 5.93 31.41
C GLY A 14 -2.71 6.25 29.92
N THR A 15 -1.72 6.97 29.38
CA THR A 15 -1.65 7.33 27.96
C THR A 15 -1.69 6.10 27.05
N LYS A 16 -0.92 5.04 27.37
CA LYS A 16 -0.93 3.77 26.62
C LYS A 16 -2.34 3.16 26.54
N LYS A 17 -3.04 3.08 27.67
CA LYS A 17 -4.41 2.52 27.72
C LYS A 17 -5.41 3.36 26.95
N VAL A 18 -5.33 4.68 27.06
CA VAL A 18 -6.21 5.60 26.33
C VAL A 18 -5.97 5.47 24.83
N PHE A 19 -4.71 5.50 24.40
CA PHE A 19 -4.32 5.36 23.01
C PHE A 19 -4.81 4.04 22.41
N LEU A 20 -4.53 2.92 23.07
CA LEU A 20 -4.96 1.62 22.59
C LEU A 20 -6.49 1.48 22.55
N SER A 21 -7.19 2.06 23.53
CA SER A 21 -8.65 2.06 23.54
C SER A 21 -9.22 2.89 22.39
N ALA A 22 -8.62 4.04 22.08
CA ALA A 22 -9.02 4.88 20.95
C ALA A 22 -8.82 4.16 19.62
N ILE A 23 -7.66 3.51 19.39
CA ILE A 23 -7.43 2.71 18.17
C ILE A 23 -8.44 1.56 18.06
N ARG A 24 -8.67 0.80 19.15
CA ARG A 24 -9.64 -0.31 19.16
C ARG A 24 -11.03 0.16 18.79
N PHE A 25 -11.45 1.31 19.28
CA PHE A 25 -12.76 1.87 18.98
C PHE A 25 -12.86 2.41 17.55
N ALA A 26 -11.81 3.11 17.09
CA ALA A 26 -11.68 3.65 15.73
C ALA A 26 -11.79 2.58 14.63
N THR A 27 -11.48 1.32 14.95
CA THR A 27 -11.52 0.18 14.02
C THR A 27 -12.54 -0.88 14.41
N SER A 28 -13.43 -0.57 15.36
CA SER A 28 -14.43 -1.54 15.81
C SER A 28 -15.55 -1.71 14.78
N THR A 29 -15.86 -2.96 14.48
CA THR A 29 -16.97 -3.40 13.63
C THR A 29 -18.08 -3.97 14.51
N SER A 30 -18.60 -3.17 15.45
CA SER A 30 -19.61 -3.68 16.38
C SER A 30 -21.00 -3.36 15.86
N ASP A 31 -21.68 -4.34 15.24
CA ASP A 31 -23.08 -4.31 14.77
C ASP A 31 -24.13 -4.01 15.88
N SER A 32 -23.70 -3.61 17.08
CA SER A 32 -24.50 -3.59 18.32
C SER A 32 -24.55 -2.24 19.05
N PHE A 33 -24.09 -1.14 18.44
CA PHE A 33 -24.04 0.19 19.05
C PHE A 33 -24.97 1.20 18.34
N PRO A 34 -25.41 2.28 19.00
CA PRO A 34 -26.60 3.05 18.60
C PRO A 34 -26.34 3.91 17.35
N LEU A 35 -27.41 4.58 16.84
CA LEU A 35 -27.49 5.42 15.63
C LEU A 35 -26.34 6.44 15.34
N PHE A 36 -25.37 6.63 16.24
CA PHE A 36 -24.23 7.55 16.13
C PHE A 36 -22.87 6.84 16.01
N GLU A 37 -22.87 5.53 15.69
CA GLU A 37 -21.65 4.72 15.64
C GLU A 37 -20.59 5.28 14.67
N ASP A 38 -21.00 5.72 13.48
CA ASP A 38 -20.08 6.25 12.48
C ASP A 38 -19.44 7.58 12.92
N ASP A 39 -20.21 8.48 13.58
CA ASP A 39 -19.71 9.75 14.10
C ASP A 39 -18.73 9.53 15.26
N LEU A 40 -19.06 8.63 16.18
CA LEU A 40 -18.19 8.29 17.31
C LEU A 40 -16.88 7.64 16.83
N ARG A 41 -16.97 6.76 15.83
CA ARG A 41 -15.80 6.12 15.24
C ARG A 41 -14.90 7.13 14.54
N THR A 42 -15.47 8.02 13.75
CA THR A 42 -14.73 9.11 13.08
C THR A 42 -14.05 10.00 14.13
N SER A 43 -14.76 10.36 15.20
CA SER A 43 -14.16 11.12 16.30
C SER A 43 -13.01 10.37 17.00
N ALA A 44 -13.09 9.04 17.12
CA ALA A 44 -11.98 8.26 17.65
C ALA A 44 -10.79 8.19 16.69
N GLN A 45 -11.03 8.14 15.37
CA GLN A 45 -9.98 8.25 14.35
C GLN A 45 -9.25 9.59 14.44
N GLU A 46 -10.00 10.69 14.47
CA GLU A 46 -9.47 12.05 14.65
C GLU A 46 -8.70 12.20 15.97
N GLN A 47 -9.20 11.61 17.06
CA GLN A 47 -8.51 11.64 18.35
C GLN A 47 -7.16 10.90 18.31
N VAL A 48 -7.07 9.77 17.63
CA VAL A 48 -5.80 9.04 17.45
C VAL A 48 -4.84 9.86 16.59
N GLU A 49 -5.32 10.49 15.53
CA GLU A 49 -4.52 11.37 14.67
C GLU A 49 -3.96 12.57 15.44
N PHE A 50 -4.80 13.22 16.26
CA PHE A 50 -4.38 14.29 17.15
C PHE A 50 -3.31 13.83 18.15
N MET A 51 -3.51 12.67 18.78
CA MET A 51 -2.53 12.10 19.71
C MET A 51 -1.19 11.80 19.04
N LEU A 52 -1.18 11.39 17.78
CA LEU A 52 0.06 11.13 17.02
C LEU A 52 0.83 12.40 16.65
N GLU A 53 0.14 13.54 16.54
CA GLU A 53 0.75 14.82 16.13
C GLU A 53 1.20 15.65 17.34
N ASP A 54 0.38 15.73 18.38
CA ASP A 54 0.53 16.74 19.44
C ASP A 54 0.93 16.18 20.81
N ASP A 55 0.91 14.86 21.05
CA ASP A 55 1.22 14.27 22.36
C ASP A 55 2.66 13.71 22.43
N GLU A 56 3.53 14.41 23.17
CA GLU A 56 4.95 14.06 23.37
C GLU A 56 5.16 12.66 23.99
N LYS A 57 4.16 12.09 24.66
CA LYS A 57 4.26 10.77 25.32
C LYS A 57 3.91 9.61 24.37
N ILE A 58 3.30 9.88 23.23
CA ILE A 58 2.85 8.84 22.29
C ILE A 58 4.00 8.10 21.60
N PRO A 59 5.10 8.75 21.17
CA PRO A 59 6.27 8.03 20.67
C PRO A 59 6.82 7.00 21.67
N LEU A 60 6.81 7.32 22.97
CA LEU A 60 7.23 6.39 24.04
C LEU A 60 6.24 5.24 24.23
N ALA A 61 4.94 5.49 23.98
CA ALA A 61 3.92 4.44 24.01
C ALA A 61 4.05 3.48 22.82
N ILE A 62 4.30 3.99 21.61
CA ILE A 62 4.46 3.20 20.38
C ILE A 62 5.71 2.32 20.42
N ALA A 63 6.77 2.79 21.08
CA ALA A 63 8.00 2.01 21.26
C ALA A 63 7.79 0.74 22.11
N ASP A 64 6.72 0.67 22.90
CA ASP A 64 6.38 -0.47 23.75
C ASP A 64 5.91 -1.68 22.92
N ASP A 65 6.50 -2.84 23.18
CA ASP A 65 6.21 -4.06 22.43
C ASP A 65 4.78 -4.60 22.68
N GLU A 66 4.18 -4.34 23.84
CA GLU A 66 2.77 -4.68 24.12
C GLU A 66 1.85 -3.91 23.17
N ILE A 67 2.12 -2.62 22.96
CA ILE A 67 1.36 -1.77 22.04
C ILE A 67 1.53 -2.26 20.59
N LYS A 68 2.76 -2.58 20.17
CA LYS A 68 3.01 -3.11 18.82
C LYS A 68 2.28 -4.42 18.56
N VAL A 69 2.29 -5.35 19.52
CA VAL A 69 1.59 -6.64 19.41
C VAL A 69 0.08 -6.41 19.29
N GLU A 70 -0.48 -5.53 20.12
CA GLU A 70 -1.90 -5.21 20.08
C GLU A 70 -2.31 -4.53 18.77
N ILE A 71 -1.49 -3.61 18.25
CA ILE A 71 -1.70 -3.02 16.91
C ILE A 71 -1.64 -4.11 15.83
N GLY A 72 -0.69 -5.03 15.88
CA GLY A 72 -0.60 -6.15 14.93
C GLY A 72 -1.84 -7.06 14.94
N ILE A 73 -2.41 -7.32 16.12
CA ILE A 73 -3.68 -8.05 16.26
C ILE A 73 -4.83 -7.26 15.62
N LEU A 74 -4.87 -5.94 15.81
CA LEU A 74 -5.91 -5.09 15.21
C LEU A 74 -5.81 -5.06 13.69
N VAL A 75 -4.60 -4.88 13.14
CA VAL A 75 -4.35 -4.95 11.69
C VAL A 75 -4.85 -6.27 11.12
N SER A 76 -4.49 -7.40 11.75
CA SER A 76 -4.92 -8.73 11.32
C SER A 76 -6.44 -8.89 11.32
N LYS A 77 -7.14 -8.32 12.33
CA LYS A 77 -8.60 -8.35 12.40
C LYS A 77 -9.27 -7.54 11.29
N ILE A 78 -8.75 -6.35 10.99
CA ILE A 78 -9.31 -5.49 9.93
C ILE A 78 -9.14 -6.17 8.57
N PHE A 79 -7.96 -6.74 8.29
CA PHE A 79 -7.74 -7.53 7.08
C PHE A 79 -8.71 -8.70 6.97
N CYS A 80 -8.87 -9.49 8.04
CA CYS A 80 -9.78 -10.62 8.04
C CYS A 80 -11.23 -10.18 7.80
N SER A 81 -11.69 -9.07 8.39
CA SER A 81 -13.03 -8.51 8.13
C SER A 81 -13.19 -8.13 6.67
N PHE A 82 -12.25 -7.36 6.13
CA PHE A 82 -12.27 -6.93 4.74
C PHE A 82 -12.29 -8.10 3.76
N GLU A 83 -11.43 -9.10 3.95
CA GLU A 83 -11.41 -10.30 3.11
C GLU A 83 -12.75 -11.03 3.16
N ASN A 84 -13.30 -11.28 4.35
CA ASN A 84 -14.57 -11.99 4.50
C ASN A 84 -15.73 -11.23 3.82
N GLU A 85 -15.79 -9.91 4.00
CA GLU A 85 -16.81 -9.07 3.37
C GLU A 85 -16.65 -9.03 1.84
N LEU A 86 -15.42 -8.91 1.35
CA LEU A 86 -15.11 -8.91 -0.08
C LEU A 86 -15.46 -10.25 -0.73
N PHE A 87 -15.10 -11.38 -0.11
CA PHE A 87 -15.48 -12.70 -0.61
C PHE A 87 -16.99 -12.92 -0.58
N SER A 88 -17.69 -12.31 0.39
CA SER A 88 -19.16 -12.37 0.47
C SER A 88 -19.84 -11.70 -0.73
N LEU A 89 -19.24 -10.66 -1.33
CA LEU A 89 -19.76 -10.04 -2.57
C LEU A 89 -19.91 -11.06 -3.71
N ILE A 90 -19.03 -12.06 -3.77
CA ILE A 90 -19.06 -13.08 -4.81
C ILE A 90 -20.06 -14.19 -4.50
N LEU A 91 -20.32 -14.46 -3.22
CA LEU A 91 -21.25 -15.50 -2.80
C LEU A 91 -22.71 -15.03 -2.83
N GLU A 92 -22.94 -13.71 -2.77
CA GLU A 92 -24.29 -13.14 -2.80
C GLU A 92 -24.91 -13.25 -4.22
N PRO A 93 -26.12 -13.82 -4.34
CA PRO A 93 -26.83 -13.88 -5.62
C PRO A 93 -27.31 -12.51 -6.11
N ASP A 94 -27.56 -11.56 -5.20
CA ASP A 94 -27.94 -10.18 -5.52
C ASP A 94 -26.77 -9.21 -5.25
N ILE A 95 -25.99 -8.97 -6.31
CA ILE A 95 -24.84 -8.06 -6.29
C ILE A 95 -25.27 -6.59 -6.13
N ALA A 96 -26.57 -6.28 -6.29
CA ALA A 96 -27.11 -4.96 -5.99
C ALA A 96 -27.42 -4.75 -4.49
N ASN A 97 -27.07 -5.71 -3.62
CA ASN A 97 -27.18 -5.53 -2.19
C ASN A 97 -26.22 -4.44 -1.69
N LYS A 98 -26.76 -3.21 -1.61
CA LYS A 98 -26.06 -2.00 -1.16
C LYS A 98 -25.50 -2.13 0.26
N ASP A 99 -26.00 -3.04 1.08
CA ASP A 99 -25.52 -3.19 2.45
C ASP A 99 -24.18 -3.94 2.50
N ILE A 100 -23.97 -4.93 1.63
CA ILE A 100 -22.67 -5.62 1.53
C ILE A 100 -21.63 -4.70 0.92
N GLU A 101 -21.99 -3.96 -0.15
CA GLU A 101 -21.10 -2.95 -0.74
C GLU A 101 -20.66 -1.92 0.29
N LYS A 102 -21.59 -1.38 1.10
CA LYS A 102 -21.26 -0.43 2.18
C LYS A 102 -20.32 -1.04 3.21
N LYS A 103 -20.52 -2.31 3.60
CA LYS A 103 -19.63 -3.00 4.55
C LYS A 103 -18.21 -3.09 3.99
N VAL A 104 -18.05 -3.57 2.77
CA VAL A 104 -16.74 -3.67 2.10
C VAL A 104 -16.08 -2.29 1.93
N MET A 105 -16.85 -1.27 1.55
CA MET A 105 -16.33 0.10 1.47
C MET A 105 -15.89 0.64 2.83
N ARG A 106 -16.63 0.31 3.89
CA ARG A 106 -16.32 0.70 5.27
C ARG A 106 -15.03 0.03 5.75
N SER A 107 -14.89 -1.29 5.59
CA SER A 107 -13.67 -2.01 5.98
C SER A 107 -12.45 -1.59 5.18
N LEU A 108 -12.61 -1.27 3.89
CA LEU A 108 -11.52 -0.72 3.08
C LEU A 108 -11.12 0.70 3.52
N SER A 109 -12.08 1.53 3.95
CA SER A 109 -11.77 2.84 4.56
C SER A 109 -11.05 2.68 5.89
N ASP A 110 -11.39 1.67 6.69
CA ASP A 110 -10.68 1.35 7.93
C ASP A 110 -9.24 0.87 7.65
N LEU A 111 -9.03 0.11 6.58
CA LEU A 111 -7.68 -0.27 6.11
C LEU A 111 -6.87 0.96 5.66
N GLU A 112 -7.48 1.89 4.92
CA GLU A 112 -6.81 3.11 4.51
C GLU A 112 -6.41 3.96 5.72
N TRP A 113 -7.34 4.17 6.66
CA TRP A 113 -7.08 4.90 7.88
C TRP A 113 -5.96 4.24 8.69
N MET A 114 -6.02 2.92 8.86
CA MET A 114 -4.98 2.16 9.54
C MET A 114 -3.63 2.29 8.83
N CYS A 115 -3.60 2.25 7.50
CA CYS A 115 -2.39 2.46 6.70
C CYS A 115 -1.74 3.82 6.99
N ASN A 116 -2.53 4.91 7.05
CA ASN A 116 -2.03 6.25 7.37
C ASN A 116 -1.52 6.33 8.82
N THR A 117 -2.26 5.73 9.75
CA THR A 117 -1.92 5.67 11.17
C THR A 117 -0.61 4.92 11.40
N LEU A 118 -0.44 3.74 10.80
CA LEU A 118 0.76 2.93 10.91
C LEU A 118 1.99 3.61 10.29
N LEU A 119 1.81 4.40 9.24
CA LEU A 119 2.90 5.20 8.64
C LEU A 119 3.45 6.19 9.67
N LYS A 120 2.57 6.89 10.40
CA LYS A 120 2.97 7.82 11.48
C LYS A 120 3.63 7.12 12.66
N MET A 121 3.34 5.83 12.87
CA MET A 121 3.90 5.01 13.95
C MET A 121 5.19 4.25 13.58
N ASP A 122 5.62 4.28 12.31
CA ASP A 122 6.68 3.40 11.77
C ASP A 122 6.41 1.89 11.96
N LEU A 123 5.14 1.49 11.81
CA LEU A 123 4.67 0.10 11.98
C LEU A 123 4.06 -0.50 10.70
N MET A 124 4.42 0.05 9.53
CA MET A 124 3.83 -0.33 8.23
C MET A 124 4.23 -1.70 7.71
N LYS A 125 5.29 -2.31 8.24
CA LYS A 125 5.87 -3.56 7.70
C LYS A 125 4.85 -4.70 7.61
N ASP A 126 4.10 -4.93 8.68
CA ASP A 126 3.15 -6.05 8.75
C ASP A 126 1.92 -5.80 7.88
N PHE A 127 1.50 -4.54 7.74
CA PHE A 127 0.43 -4.14 6.83
C PHE A 127 0.81 -4.39 5.38
N VAL A 128 1.99 -3.90 4.95
CA VAL A 128 2.50 -4.10 3.59
C VAL A 128 2.65 -5.59 3.27
N SER A 129 3.16 -6.37 4.22
CA SER A 129 3.34 -7.82 4.04
C SER A 129 1.99 -8.53 3.88
N HIS A 130 0.99 -8.21 4.72
CA HIS A 130 -0.35 -8.76 4.57
C HIS A 130 -1.00 -8.34 3.25
N TRP A 131 -0.92 -7.05 2.88
CA TRP A 131 -1.47 -6.54 1.64
C TRP A 131 -0.90 -7.30 0.44
N ALA A 132 0.43 -7.46 0.37
CA ALA A 132 1.11 -8.21 -0.69
C ALA A 132 0.60 -9.66 -0.77
N ASN A 133 0.47 -10.34 0.38
CA ASN A 133 0.03 -11.74 0.44
C ASN A 133 -1.40 -11.94 -0.08
N ILE A 134 -2.32 -11.02 0.23
CA ILE A 134 -3.73 -11.16 -0.16
C ILE A 134 -4.02 -10.62 -1.56
N SER A 135 -3.15 -9.74 -2.09
CA SER A 135 -3.36 -8.98 -3.33
C SER A 135 -3.84 -9.81 -4.52
N SER A 136 -3.22 -10.98 -4.74
CA SER A 136 -3.59 -11.85 -5.87
C SER A 136 -5.01 -12.40 -5.74
N ASN A 137 -5.47 -12.68 -4.53
CA ASN A 137 -6.83 -13.13 -4.28
C ASN A 137 -7.83 -11.97 -4.33
N LEU A 138 -7.47 -10.79 -3.84
CA LEU A 138 -8.29 -9.58 -3.98
C LEU A 138 -8.58 -9.28 -5.45
N LEU A 139 -7.56 -9.33 -6.31
CA LEU A 139 -7.72 -9.07 -7.74
C LEU A 139 -8.61 -10.11 -8.43
N LYS A 140 -8.47 -11.39 -8.09
CA LYS A 140 -9.38 -12.44 -8.60
C LYS A 140 -10.84 -12.15 -8.25
N VAL A 141 -11.10 -11.61 -7.07
CA VAL A 141 -12.46 -11.26 -6.65
C VAL A 141 -12.97 -10.04 -7.40
N ILE A 142 -12.20 -8.95 -7.43
CA ILE A 142 -12.67 -7.67 -7.98
C ILE A 142 -12.76 -7.67 -9.52
N GLU A 143 -12.06 -8.60 -10.17
CA GLU A 143 -12.13 -8.83 -11.62
C GLU A 143 -13.15 -9.91 -12.01
N ASP A 144 -13.97 -10.39 -11.07
CA ASP A 144 -15.15 -11.19 -11.39
C ASP A 144 -16.05 -10.38 -12.34
N LYS A 145 -16.45 -11.01 -13.45
CA LYS A 145 -17.27 -10.39 -14.50
C LYS A 145 -18.56 -9.76 -13.96
N ARG A 146 -19.08 -10.27 -12.86
CA ARG A 146 -20.30 -9.73 -12.25
C ARG A 146 -20.09 -8.38 -11.58
N LEU A 147 -18.84 -8.02 -11.27
CA LEU A 147 -18.44 -6.74 -10.65
C LEU A 147 -17.90 -5.72 -11.67
N ASP A 148 -17.85 -6.06 -12.97
CA ASP A 148 -17.19 -5.24 -13.99
C ASP A 148 -17.75 -3.81 -14.08
N SER A 149 -19.07 -3.64 -13.97
CA SER A 149 -19.75 -2.36 -14.23
C SER A 149 -20.32 -1.64 -12.99
N ILE A 150 -20.29 -2.27 -11.80
CA ILE A 150 -21.08 -1.79 -10.65
C ILE A 150 -20.20 -1.13 -9.57
N LEU A 151 -19.03 -1.68 -9.28
CA LEU A 151 -18.26 -1.32 -8.08
C LEU A 151 -17.06 -0.41 -8.38
N TRP A 152 -17.27 0.64 -9.18
CA TRP A 152 -16.20 1.58 -9.55
C TRP A 152 -15.58 2.29 -8.34
N GLY A 153 -16.41 2.70 -7.38
CA GLY A 153 -15.95 3.30 -6.12
C GLY A 153 -14.99 2.37 -5.38
N LEU A 154 -15.35 1.10 -5.23
CA LEU A 154 -14.51 0.08 -4.60
C LEU A 154 -13.19 -0.12 -5.34
N LYS A 155 -13.22 -0.22 -6.67
CA LYS A 155 -12.01 -0.41 -7.50
C LYS A 155 -11.03 0.74 -7.36
N ILE A 156 -11.52 1.98 -7.39
CA ILE A 156 -10.67 3.17 -7.18
C ILE A 156 -10.14 3.20 -5.76
N LYS A 157 -10.99 2.94 -4.76
CA LYS A 157 -10.58 2.90 -3.35
C LYS A 157 -9.51 1.84 -3.07
N LEU A 158 -9.59 0.69 -3.74
CA LEU A 158 -8.59 -0.36 -3.65
C LEU A 158 -7.23 0.10 -4.20
N ILE A 159 -7.26 0.89 -5.27
CA ILE A 159 -6.05 1.49 -5.84
C ILE A 159 -5.49 2.59 -4.94
N GLU A 160 -6.32 3.36 -4.24
CA GLU A 160 -5.86 4.34 -3.23
C GLU A 160 -5.05 3.67 -2.12
N VAL A 161 -5.56 2.57 -1.54
CA VAL A 161 -4.83 1.81 -0.51
C VAL A 161 -3.56 1.18 -1.08
N THR A 162 -3.64 0.61 -2.29
CA THR A 162 -2.48 0.06 -3.00
C THR A 162 -1.41 1.11 -3.25
N SER A 163 -1.80 2.34 -3.62
CA SER A 163 -0.87 3.45 -3.85
C SER A 163 -0.04 3.74 -2.61
N LYS A 164 -0.64 3.71 -1.41
CA LYS A 164 0.07 3.93 -0.14
C LYS A 164 1.06 2.80 0.16
N VAL A 165 0.68 1.56 -0.17
CA VAL A 165 1.59 0.39 -0.05
C VAL A 165 2.76 0.51 -1.03
N LEU A 166 2.48 0.87 -2.29
CA LEU A 166 3.52 1.09 -3.30
C LEU A 166 4.45 2.23 -2.90
N ASP A 167 3.91 3.33 -2.37
CA ASP A 167 4.67 4.48 -1.87
C ASP A 167 5.62 4.08 -0.73
N ALA A 168 5.10 3.39 0.29
CA ALA A 168 5.88 2.92 1.42
C ALA A 168 7.03 1.98 1.00
N VAL A 169 6.80 1.10 0.03
CA VAL A 169 7.84 0.18 -0.47
C VAL A 169 8.79 0.88 -1.45
N GLY A 170 8.25 1.71 -2.34
CA GLY A 170 8.99 2.40 -3.41
C GLY A 170 9.97 3.43 -2.88
N TYR A 171 9.60 4.19 -1.85
CA TYR A 171 10.48 5.17 -1.21
C TYR A 171 11.28 4.62 -0.02
N GLY A 172 11.14 3.33 0.29
CA GLY A 172 11.97 2.64 1.27
C GLY A 172 11.55 2.79 2.73
N THR A 173 10.35 3.33 3.01
CA THR A 173 9.73 3.30 4.35
C THR A 173 9.57 1.86 4.85
N VAL A 174 9.21 0.94 3.96
CA VAL A 174 9.17 -0.50 4.23
C VAL A 174 10.11 -1.23 3.28
N VAL A 175 11.11 -1.90 3.86
CA VAL A 175 12.05 -2.72 3.10
C VAL A 175 11.50 -4.14 2.93
N LEU A 176 11.24 -4.52 1.68
CA LEU A 176 10.86 -5.88 1.29
C LEU A 176 11.99 -6.59 0.51
N PRO A 177 12.07 -7.92 0.57
CA PRO A 177 12.90 -8.71 -0.34
C PRO A 177 12.61 -8.38 -1.81
N ALA A 178 13.60 -8.52 -2.69
CA ALA A 178 13.44 -8.23 -4.12
C ALA A 178 12.30 -9.03 -4.74
N GLU A 179 12.18 -10.32 -4.43
CA GLU A 179 11.13 -11.21 -4.93
C GLU A 179 9.73 -10.68 -4.58
N SER A 180 9.50 -10.27 -3.34
CA SER A 180 8.22 -9.70 -2.90
C SER A 180 7.91 -8.37 -3.60
N ARG A 181 8.92 -7.54 -3.87
CA ARG A 181 8.76 -6.28 -4.63
C ARG A 181 8.36 -6.55 -6.08
N VAL A 182 8.96 -7.56 -6.71
CA VAL A 182 8.61 -8.01 -8.07
C VAL A 182 7.18 -8.55 -8.10
N GLU A 183 6.80 -9.39 -7.15
CA GLU A 183 5.44 -9.95 -7.07
C GLU A 183 4.39 -8.87 -6.88
N LEU A 184 4.64 -7.89 -5.99
CA LEU A 184 3.77 -6.75 -5.79
C LEU A 184 3.54 -5.97 -7.09
N LEU A 185 4.60 -5.69 -7.84
CA LEU A 185 4.51 -5.01 -9.14
C LEU A 185 3.78 -5.86 -10.18
N LYS A 186 4.16 -7.13 -10.36
CA LYS A 186 3.51 -8.03 -11.34
C LYS A 186 2.03 -8.23 -11.06
N THR A 187 1.62 -8.15 -9.80
CA THR A 187 0.22 -8.26 -9.39
C THR A 187 -0.56 -6.97 -9.68
N TRP A 188 -0.07 -5.82 -9.21
CA TRP A 188 -0.85 -4.58 -9.26
C TRP A 188 -0.70 -3.76 -10.53
N LEU A 189 0.47 -3.79 -11.17
CA LEU A 189 0.75 -2.95 -12.34
C LEU A 189 -0.26 -3.21 -13.48
N PRO A 190 -0.56 -4.46 -13.90
CA PRO A 190 -1.54 -4.69 -14.96
C PRO A 190 -2.94 -4.17 -14.61
N TYR A 191 -3.36 -4.36 -13.35
CA TYR A 191 -4.66 -3.93 -12.87
C TYR A 191 -4.79 -2.40 -12.85
N ILE A 192 -3.79 -1.71 -12.29
CA ILE A 192 -3.74 -0.24 -12.24
C ILE A 192 -3.80 0.35 -13.66
N ARG A 193 -3.06 -0.21 -14.61
CA ARG A 193 -3.10 0.20 -16.02
C ARG A 193 -4.48 0.06 -16.63
N LYS A 194 -5.09 -1.12 -16.48
CA LYS A 194 -6.44 -1.42 -16.96
C LYS A 194 -7.46 -0.44 -16.36
N MET A 195 -7.42 -0.22 -15.05
CA MET A 195 -8.38 0.66 -14.37
C MET A 195 -8.20 2.14 -14.72
N LYS A 196 -6.96 2.62 -14.86
CA LYS A 196 -6.69 3.98 -15.34
C LYS A 196 -7.28 4.18 -16.73
N PHE A 197 -7.02 3.26 -17.65
CA PHE A 197 -7.54 3.32 -19.00
C PHE A 197 -9.07 3.28 -19.06
N LEU A 198 -9.69 2.33 -18.36
CA LEU A 198 -11.15 2.19 -18.38
C LEU A 198 -11.85 3.40 -17.72
N SER A 199 -11.32 3.92 -16.61
CA SER A 199 -11.88 5.12 -15.97
C SER A 199 -11.74 6.38 -16.82
N ASP A 200 -10.60 6.56 -17.52
CA ASP A 200 -10.40 7.66 -18.47
C ASP A 200 -11.36 7.57 -19.67
N GLN A 201 -11.63 6.36 -20.17
CA GLN A 201 -12.61 6.16 -21.23
C GLN A 201 -14.03 6.46 -20.74
N MET A 202 -14.42 5.95 -19.57
CA MET A 202 -15.73 6.23 -18.98
C MET A 202 -15.93 7.73 -18.75
N GLY A 203 -14.93 8.44 -18.24
CA GLY A 203 -15.00 9.90 -18.06
C GLY A 203 -15.11 10.70 -19.37
N LYS A 204 -14.67 10.15 -20.50
CA LYS A 204 -14.88 10.76 -21.84
C LYS A 204 -16.28 10.50 -22.38
N THR A 205 -16.86 9.34 -22.07
CA THR A 205 -18.20 8.93 -22.52
C THR A 205 -19.30 9.56 -21.66
N GLU A 206 -19.10 9.59 -20.35
CA GLU A 206 -20.06 10.09 -19.36
C GLU A 206 -19.40 11.23 -18.56
N ALA A 207 -19.75 12.47 -18.93
CA ALA A 207 -19.15 13.67 -18.33
C ALA A 207 -19.38 13.80 -16.81
N ALA A 208 -20.36 13.07 -16.25
CA ALA A 208 -20.68 13.05 -14.83
C ALA A 208 -20.07 11.85 -14.09
N PHE A 209 -19.24 11.03 -14.73
CA PHE A 209 -18.65 9.83 -14.12
C PHE A 209 -17.64 10.21 -13.02
N PRO A 210 -17.94 9.93 -11.73
CA PRO A 210 -17.16 10.49 -10.62
C PRO A 210 -15.94 9.62 -10.27
N TYR A 211 -15.84 8.40 -10.77
CA TYR A 211 -14.84 7.41 -10.35
C TYR A 211 -13.63 7.40 -11.27
N LYS A 212 -12.90 8.52 -11.28
CA LYS A 212 -11.64 8.66 -12.00
C LYS A 212 -10.48 8.67 -11.01
N MET A 213 -9.37 8.04 -11.40
CA MET A 213 -8.11 8.26 -10.70
C MET A 213 -7.73 9.75 -10.79
N SER A 214 -7.57 10.39 -9.64
CA SER A 214 -7.13 11.79 -9.60
C SER A 214 -5.72 11.93 -10.19
N GLU A 215 -5.38 13.15 -10.59
CA GLU A 215 -4.04 13.44 -11.09
C GLU A 215 -2.99 13.16 -10.01
N ASP A 216 -3.26 13.61 -8.77
CA ASP A 216 -2.40 13.38 -7.62
C ASP A 216 -2.17 11.88 -7.35
N LEU A 217 -3.26 11.09 -7.35
CA LEU A 217 -3.15 9.63 -7.18
C LEU A 217 -2.34 8.99 -8.30
N SER A 218 -2.52 9.47 -9.55
CA SER A 218 -1.78 8.95 -10.70
C SER A 218 -0.28 9.21 -10.57
N GLN A 219 0.09 10.44 -10.18
CA GLN A 219 1.48 10.84 -9.99
C GLN A 219 2.15 10.12 -8.83
N CYS A 220 1.44 9.94 -7.70
CA CYS A 220 1.94 9.16 -6.57
C CYS A 220 2.27 7.72 -6.97
N ILE A 221 1.36 7.05 -7.68
CA ILE A 221 1.55 5.67 -8.15
C ILE A 221 2.72 5.59 -9.13
N GLU A 222 2.80 6.52 -10.09
CA GLU A 222 3.88 6.56 -11.08
C GLU A 222 5.24 6.71 -10.41
N GLY A 223 5.41 7.71 -9.54
CA GLY A 223 6.66 7.93 -8.81
C GLY A 223 7.06 6.74 -7.95
N ALA A 224 6.10 6.15 -7.22
CA ALA A 224 6.34 4.98 -6.39
C ALA A 224 6.81 3.77 -7.23
N ILE A 225 6.16 3.51 -8.37
CA ILE A 225 6.52 2.39 -9.26
C ILE A 225 7.88 2.64 -9.93
N VAL A 226 8.16 3.86 -10.40
CA VAL A 226 9.46 4.23 -10.98
C VAL A 226 10.59 4.00 -9.96
N SER A 227 10.41 4.47 -8.73
CA SER A 227 11.38 4.25 -7.64
C SER A 227 11.56 2.77 -7.35
N LEU A 228 10.44 2.02 -7.24
CA LEU A 228 10.45 0.60 -6.93
C LEU A 228 11.17 -0.22 -8.00
N VAL A 229 10.84 0.00 -9.27
CA VAL A 229 11.50 -0.66 -10.42
C VAL A 229 12.98 -0.33 -10.43
N SER A 230 13.35 0.95 -10.27
CA SER A 230 14.76 1.39 -10.29
C SER A 230 15.62 0.75 -9.20
N ALA A 231 14.99 0.29 -8.11
CA ALA A 231 15.63 -0.39 -6.98
C ALA A 231 15.65 -1.93 -7.09
N LEU A 232 15.11 -2.53 -8.16
CA LEU A 232 15.15 -3.98 -8.38
C LEU A 232 16.51 -4.46 -8.93
N PRO A 233 16.82 -5.77 -8.85
CA PRO A 233 17.90 -6.36 -9.63
C PRO A 233 17.73 -6.14 -11.14
N SER A 234 18.83 -6.04 -11.89
CA SER A 234 18.81 -5.64 -13.30
C SER A 234 17.99 -6.55 -14.22
N ASN A 235 17.95 -7.86 -13.94
CA ASN A 235 17.14 -8.81 -14.71
C ASN A 235 15.65 -8.59 -14.46
N ASP A 236 15.25 -8.41 -13.21
CA ASP A 236 13.84 -8.15 -12.85
C ASP A 236 13.36 -6.81 -13.41
N GLN A 237 14.24 -5.80 -13.45
CA GLN A 237 13.95 -4.54 -14.16
C GLN A 237 13.68 -4.78 -15.64
N ALA A 238 14.52 -5.58 -16.30
CA ALA A 238 14.40 -5.85 -17.73
C ALA A 238 13.06 -6.50 -18.07
N ASP A 239 12.62 -7.48 -17.28
CA ASP A 239 11.33 -8.15 -17.46
C ASP A 239 10.16 -7.15 -17.38
N ILE A 240 10.11 -6.33 -16.32
CA ILE A 240 9.01 -5.37 -16.11
C ILE A 240 9.02 -4.28 -17.19
N LEU A 241 10.20 -3.80 -17.58
CA LEU A 241 10.35 -2.77 -18.62
C LEU A 241 9.98 -3.33 -20.01
N ALA A 242 10.32 -4.58 -20.31
CA ALA A 242 9.92 -5.24 -21.55
C ALA A 242 8.39 -5.36 -21.67
N ASP A 243 7.72 -5.75 -20.58
CA ASP A 243 6.26 -5.79 -20.50
C ASP A 243 5.64 -4.39 -20.67
N TRP A 244 6.25 -3.35 -20.10
CA TRP A 244 5.79 -1.96 -20.29
C TRP A 244 5.93 -1.48 -21.73
N ILE A 245 7.08 -1.72 -22.39
CA ILE A 245 7.31 -1.33 -23.78
C ILE A 245 6.32 -2.04 -24.73
N SER A 246 5.98 -3.29 -24.41
CA SER A 246 5.08 -4.11 -25.23
C SER A 246 3.60 -3.73 -25.07
N ALA A 247 3.25 -2.91 -24.08
CA ALA A 247 1.87 -2.50 -23.84
C ALA A 247 1.42 -1.42 -24.85
N GLU A 248 0.82 -1.84 -25.97
CA GLU A 248 0.47 -0.98 -27.12
C GLU A 248 -0.54 0.15 -26.83
N GLN A 249 -1.35 0.06 -25.76
CA GLN A 249 -2.53 0.94 -25.56
C GLN A 249 -2.49 1.83 -24.31
N VAL A 250 -1.60 1.56 -23.33
CA VAL A 250 -1.57 2.31 -22.06
C VAL A 250 -0.13 2.49 -21.61
N LYS A 251 0.42 3.69 -21.82
CA LYS A 251 1.78 4.06 -21.37
C LYS A 251 1.87 4.44 -19.90
N TYR A 252 0.75 4.53 -19.20
CA TYR A 252 0.73 4.74 -17.76
C TYR A 252 1.11 3.45 -17.01
N PRO A 253 1.74 3.53 -15.82
CA PRO A 253 2.61 4.64 -15.42
C PRO A 253 3.76 4.80 -16.42
N ASP A 254 4.20 6.03 -16.64
CA ASP A 254 5.36 6.32 -17.47
C ASP A 254 6.63 5.81 -16.76
N LEU A 255 7.25 4.78 -17.33
CA LEU A 255 8.48 4.17 -16.80
C LEU A 255 9.73 4.65 -17.54
N SER A 256 9.64 5.74 -18.32
CA SER A 256 10.76 6.25 -19.12
C SER A 256 11.99 6.56 -18.26
N GLU A 257 11.81 7.16 -17.07
CA GLU A 257 12.92 7.43 -16.15
C GLU A 257 13.62 6.14 -15.69
N ALA A 258 12.84 5.15 -15.21
CA ALA A 258 13.38 3.87 -14.78
C ALA A 258 14.09 3.13 -15.94
N PHE A 259 13.53 3.23 -17.15
CA PHE A 259 14.12 2.66 -18.36
C PHE A 259 15.47 3.30 -18.72
N GLU A 260 15.55 4.63 -18.67
CA GLU A 260 16.79 5.37 -18.94
C GLU A 260 17.89 5.02 -17.93
N ILE A 261 17.54 4.96 -16.63
CA ILE A 261 18.44 4.54 -15.55
C ILE A 261 18.94 3.12 -15.80
N TRP A 262 18.06 2.18 -16.13
CA TRP A 262 18.42 0.80 -16.43
C TRP A 262 19.36 0.70 -17.64
N CYS A 263 19.05 1.43 -18.73
CA CYS A 263 19.90 1.48 -19.92
C CYS A 263 21.30 2.01 -19.61
N TYR A 264 21.39 3.10 -18.83
CA TYR A 264 22.66 3.69 -18.43
C TYR A 264 23.50 2.71 -17.59
N ARG A 265 22.88 2.08 -16.58
CA ARG A 265 23.56 1.09 -15.71
C ARG A 265 24.06 -0.11 -16.50
N THR A 266 23.24 -0.64 -17.40
CA THR A 266 23.59 -1.80 -18.26
C THR A 266 24.74 -1.47 -19.21
N LYS A 267 24.68 -0.31 -19.90
CA LYS A 267 25.78 0.16 -20.76
C LYS A 267 27.08 0.35 -19.99
N SER A 268 27.00 0.95 -18.80
CA SER A 268 28.18 1.18 -17.94
C SER A 268 28.80 -0.14 -17.48
N ALA A 269 27.98 -1.12 -17.10
CA ALA A 269 28.44 -2.45 -16.71
C ALA A 269 29.13 -3.20 -17.86
N ASN A 270 28.55 -3.17 -19.07
CA ASN A 270 29.15 -3.79 -20.25
C ASN A 270 30.52 -3.19 -20.59
N ARG A 271 30.65 -1.85 -20.53
CA ARG A 271 31.95 -1.20 -20.77
C ARG A 271 33.03 -1.66 -19.77
N ARG A 272 32.69 -1.79 -18.49
CA ARG A 272 33.64 -2.28 -17.47
C ARG A 272 34.02 -3.74 -17.70
N LEU A 273 33.07 -4.56 -18.17
CA LEU A 273 33.34 -5.95 -18.54
C LEU A 273 34.31 -6.02 -19.72
N ASP A 274 34.08 -5.23 -20.76
CA ASP A 274 34.96 -5.16 -21.93
C ASP A 274 36.37 -4.70 -21.55
N GLU A 275 36.48 -3.64 -20.72
CA GLU A 275 37.76 -3.15 -20.19
C GLU A 275 38.51 -4.25 -19.42
N ALA A 276 37.84 -4.95 -18.49
CA ALA A 276 38.44 -6.03 -17.72
C ALA A 276 38.92 -7.22 -18.59
N LEU A 277 38.15 -7.55 -19.63
CA LEU A 277 38.55 -8.59 -20.59
C LEU A 277 39.80 -8.16 -21.38
N THR A 278 39.88 -6.90 -21.81
CA THR A 278 41.07 -6.39 -22.51
C THR A 278 42.31 -6.33 -21.63
N GLU A 279 42.19 -5.96 -20.35
CA GLU A 279 43.31 -5.95 -19.40
C GLU A 279 43.85 -7.36 -19.15
N SER A 280 42.95 -8.34 -18.98
CA SER A 280 43.32 -9.76 -18.78
C SER A 280 43.99 -10.41 -19.99
N ALA A 281 43.76 -9.86 -21.19
CA ALA A 281 44.32 -10.37 -22.44
C ALA A 281 45.74 -9.82 -22.74
N THR A 282 46.23 -8.84 -21.97
CA THR A 282 47.58 -8.29 -22.12
C THR A 282 48.62 -9.21 -21.47
N PRO A 283 49.53 -9.86 -22.22
CA PRO A 283 50.59 -10.66 -21.60
C PRO A 283 51.57 -9.73 -20.89
N LEU A 284 51.95 -10.07 -19.65
CA LEU A 284 53.08 -9.44 -18.96
C LEU A 284 54.33 -9.55 -19.85
N SER A 285 54.76 -8.43 -20.42
CA SER A 285 56.03 -8.35 -21.14
C SER A 285 57.16 -8.69 -20.16
N PRO A 286 58.11 -9.59 -20.50
CA PRO A 286 59.23 -9.88 -19.63
C PRO A 286 60.12 -8.64 -19.55
N SER A 287 60.25 -8.07 -18.36
CA SER A 287 61.23 -7.05 -18.04
C SER A 287 62.64 -7.56 -18.36
N SER A 288 63.31 -6.91 -19.32
CA SER A 288 64.72 -7.12 -19.67
C SER A 288 65.63 -6.27 -18.79
#